data_AF-A0A7V8XK54-F1
#
_entry.id   AF-A0A7V8XK54-F1
#
_cell.length_a   1.000
_cell.length_b   1.000
_cell.length_c   1.000
_cell.angle_alpha   90.00
_cell.angle_beta   90.00
_cell.angle_gamma   90.00
#
_symmetry.space_group_name_H-M   'P 1'
#
loop_
_entity.id
_entity.type
_entity.pdbx_description
1 polymer ?
#
loop_
_entity_poly.entity_id
_entity_poly.type
_entity_poly.pdbx_seq_one_letter_code
_entity_poly.pdbx_strand_id
1 'polypeptide(L)'
;MADLMAVLLARFLRYDFDRPERTLNDHLIFSKGHASPLLYALYKAAGAISDEELLSFRKLEPARGPSDRRDPGGRRRDRVAGPGLPCAVGVALSAKRLERLAYRTWVLCGDSEMA
;
A
#
# COMPACT_ATOMS: atom_id res chain seq x y z
N MET A 1 9.27 11.07 -6.38
CA MET A 1 8.31 9.98 -6.10
C MET A 1 6.95 10.50 -5.63
N ALA A 2 6.88 11.59 -4.84
CA ALA A 2 5.60 12.13 -4.35
C ALA A 2 4.61 12.49 -5.47
N ASP A 3 5.04 13.21 -6.51
CA ASP A 3 4.15 13.61 -7.63
C ASP A 3 3.62 12.42 -8.41
N LEU A 4 4.50 11.44 -8.70
CA LEU A 4 4.10 10.19 -9.35
C LEU A 4 3.05 9.44 -8.53
N MET A 5 3.25 9.35 -7.21
CA MET A 5 2.31 8.67 -6.34
C MET A 5 1.00 9.43 -6.16
N ALA A 6 1.04 10.76 -6.15
CA ALA A 6 -0.15 11.60 -6.12
C ALA A 6 -1.01 11.39 -7.37
N VAL A 7 -0.38 11.38 -8.56
CA VAL A 7 -1.09 11.11 -9.83
C VAL A 7 -1.64 9.69 -9.86
N LEU A 8 -0.84 8.70 -9.41
CA LEU A 8 -1.30 7.31 -9.33
C LEU A 8 -2.54 7.21 -8.44
N LEU A 9 -2.49 7.74 -7.23
CA LEU A 9 -3.59 7.72 -6.27
C LEU A 9 -4.83 8.42 -6.81
N ALA A 10 -4.67 9.62 -7.38
CA ALA A 10 -5.80 10.46 -7.79
C ALA A 10 -6.50 9.99 -9.07
N ARG A 11 -5.79 9.27 -9.97
CA ARG A 11 -6.30 9.00 -11.32
C ARG A 11 -6.31 7.54 -11.75
N PHE A 12 -5.45 6.71 -11.18
CA PHE A 12 -5.18 5.37 -11.74
C PHE A 12 -5.40 4.23 -10.75
N LEU A 13 -5.12 4.44 -9.47
CA LEU A 13 -5.25 3.44 -8.43
C LEU A 13 -6.72 3.21 -8.09
N ARG A 14 -7.19 1.97 -8.30
CA ARG A 14 -8.53 1.55 -7.90
C ARG A 14 -8.45 0.85 -6.55
N TYR A 15 -8.65 1.59 -5.47
CA TYR A 15 -8.56 1.04 -4.12
C TYR A 15 -9.66 1.59 -3.22
N ASP A 16 -10.43 0.68 -2.60
CA ASP A 16 -11.38 1.03 -1.56
C ASP A 16 -10.66 1.06 -0.20
N PHE A 17 -10.38 2.27 0.28
CA PHE A 17 -9.67 2.46 1.57
C PHE A 17 -10.50 2.07 2.78
N ASP A 18 -11.83 2.07 2.66
CA ASP A 18 -12.76 1.63 3.70
C ASP A 18 -12.93 0.10 3.70
N ARG A 19 -12.65 -0.56 2.57
CA ARG A 19 -12.71 -2.03 2.42
C ARG A 19 -11.43 -2.56 1.77
N PRO A 20 -10.29 -2.50 2.48
CA PRO A 20 -9.00 -2.92 1.94
C PRO A 20 -8.95 -4.42 1.56
N GLU A 21 -9.83 -5.25 2.13
CA GLU A 21 -9.95 -6.68 1.86
C GLU A 21 -10.61 -7.05 0.51
N ARG A 22 -11.11 -6.07 -0.24
CA ARG A 22 -11.76 -6.34 -1.53
C ARG A 22 -10.77 -6.93 -2.52
N THR A 23 -11.15 -8.06 -3.11
CA THR A 23 -10.35 -8.79 -4.11
C THR A 23 -10.18 -8.05 -5.43
N LEU A 24 -11.00 -7.04 -5.71
CA LEU A 24 -10.90 -6.20 -6.91
C LEU A 24 -10.06 -4.94 -6.71
N ASN A 25 -9.53 -4.71 -5.50
CA ASN A 25 -8.63 -3.61 -5.27
C ASN A 25 -7.32 -3.83 -6.02
N ASP A 26 -6.78 -2.76 -6.60
CA ASP A 26 -5.44 -2.74 -7.14
C ASP A 26 -4.42 -2.95 -6.02
N HIS A 27 -3.35 -3.70 -6.29
CA HIS A 27 -2.28 -3.90 -5.33
C HIS A 27 -1.15 -2.92 -5.59
N LEU A 28 -0.76 -2.13 -4.58
CA LEU A 28 0.40 -1.24 -4.64
C LEU A 28 1.52 -1.79 -3.75
N ILE A 29 2.62 -2.20 -4.39
CA ILE A 29 3.77 -2.83 -3.73
C ILE A 29 4.96 -1.87 -3.77
N PHE A 30 5.59 -1.68 -2.62
CA PHE A 30 6.82 -0.89 -2.49
C PHE A 30 8.01 -1.85 -2.40
N SER A 31 8.82 -1.94 -3.47
CA SER A 31 10.06 -2.74 -3.42
C SER A 31 11.07 -2.10 -2.46
N LYS A 32 11.06 -0.76 -2.37
CA LYS A 32 11.85 0.01 -1.40
C LYS A 32 11.09 0.21 -0.08
N GLY A 33 11.37 -0.62 0.93
CA GLY A 33 10.76 -0.50 2.27
C GLY A 33 11.02 0.84 2.99
N HIS A 34 12.08 1.56 2.63
CA HIS A 34 12.36 2.89 3.19
C HIS A 34 11.38 3.97 2.72
N ALA A 35 10.59 3.72 1.67
CA ALA A 35 9.51 4.60 1.23
C ALA A 35 8.24 4.46 2.09
N SER A 36 8.29 3.75 3.22
CA SER A 36 7.17 3.60 4.16
C SER A 36 6.49 4.92 4.60
N PRO A 37 7.16 6.07 4.79
CA PRO A 37 6.46 7.34 5.06
C PRO A 37 5.53 7.78 3.91
N LEU A 38 5.89 7.48 2.67
CA LEU A 38 5.09 7.82 1.48
C LEU A 38 3.75 7.08 1.48
N LEU A 39 3.72 5.83 1.99
CA LEU A 39 2.49 5.07 2.13
C LEU A 39 1.51 5.71 3.13
N TYR A 40 2.01 6.18 4.28
CA TYR A 40 1.17 6.86 5.27
C TYR A 40 0.67 8.21 4.73
N ALA A 41 1.53 8.96 4.02
CA ALA A 41 1.10 10.18 3.34
C ALA A 41 -0.02 9.92 2.31
N LEU A 42 0.04 8.81 1.56
CA LEU A 42 -1.01 8.41 0.62
C LEU A 42 -2.31 8.07 1.34
N TYR A 43 -2.25 7.34 2.46
CA TYR A 43 -3.45 7.04 3.26
C TYR A 43 -4.05 8.30 3.86
N LYS A 44 -3.23 9.25 4.30
CA LYS A 44 -3.73 10.54 4.77
C LYS A 44 -4.39 11.32 3.63
N ALA A 45 -3.75 11.38 2.46
CA ALA A 45 -4.29 12.04 1.28
C ALA A 45 -5.61 11.41 0.79
N ALA A 46 -5.76 10.08 0.95
CA ALA A 46 -6.99 9.36 0.68
C ALA A 46 -8.07 9.50 1.78
N GLY A 47 -7.78 10.21 2.88
CA GLY A 47 -8.68 10.34 4.03
C GLY A 47 -8.81 9.08 4.88
N ALA A 48 -7.95 8.09 4.67
CA ALA A 48 -8.01 6.78 5.33
C ALA A 48 -7.40 6.77 6.74
N ILE A 49 -6.62 7.79 7.10
CA ILE A 49 -6.02 7.98 8.43
C ILE A 49 -6.09 9.46 8.85
N SER A 50 -6.08 9.70 10.14
CA SER A 50 -6.01 11.02 10.78
C SER A 50 -4.59 11.61 10.81
N ASP A 51 -4.47 12.89 11.15
CA ASP A 51 -3.16 13.54 11.35
C ASP A 51 -2.42 12.96 12.55
N GLU A 52 -3.13 12.58 13.61
CA GLU A 52 -2.55 11.96 14.79
C GLU A 52 -1.95 10.58 14.47
N GLU A 53 -2.66 9.77 13.67
CA GLU A 53 -2.15 8.49 13.17
C GLU A 53 -0.93 8.66 12.27
N LEU A 54 -0.91 9.68 11.40
CA LEU A 54 0.26 10.00 10.59
C LEU A 54 1.47 10.41 11.46
N LEU A 55 1.25 11.24 12.47
CA LEU A 55 2.29 11.76 13.37
C LEU A 55 2.76 10.75 14.43
N SER A 56 2.03 9.64 14.61
CA SER A 56 2.43 8.51 15.46
C SER A 56 3.31 7.48 14.74
N PHE A 57 3.50 7.62 13.42
CA PHE A 57 4.36 6.75 12.63
C PHE A 57 5.78 6.65 13.22
N ARG A 58 6.26 5.41 13.46
CA ARG A 58 7.56 5.06 14.09
C ARG A 58 7.70 5.40 15.59
N LYS A 59 6.64 5.80 16.29
CA LYS A 59 6.66 5.78 17.76
C LYS A 59 6.43 4.34 18.24
N LEU A 60 7.24 3.89 19.21
CA LEU A 60 7.29 2.50 19.67
C LEU A 60 5.94 1.99 20.25
N GLU A 61 5.06 2.90 20.66
CA GLU A 61 3.73 2.64 21.21
C GLU A 61 2.77 3.79 20.85
N PRO A 62 1.79 3.63 19.94
CA PRO A 62 0.64 4.53 19.87
C PRO A 62 -0.47 4.06 20.84
N ALA A 63 -1.13 5.02 21.48
CA ALA A 63 -2.08 4.82 22.57
C ALA A 63 -3.15 3.74 22.28
N ARG A 64 -3.21 2.73 23.15
CA ARG A 64 -4.30 1.76 23.21
C ARG A 64 -5.57 2.45 23.75
N GLY A 65 -6.58 2.62 22.90
CA GLY A 65 -7.90 3.18 23.22
C GLY A 65 -9.03 2.58 22.36
N PRO A 66 -10.30 2.60 22.82
CA PRO A 66 -11.22 1.45 22.87
C PRO A 66 -11.89 1.02 21.55
N SER A 67 -11.50 1.60 20.41
CA SER A 67 -12.00 1.20 19.08
C SER A 67 -10.86 0.61 18.27
N ASP A 68 -10.53 -0.64 18.59
CA ASP A 68 -9.57 -1.49 17.89
C ASP A 68 -10.03 -1.79 16.45
N ARG A 69 -9.92 -0.80 15.56
CA ARG A 69 -10.18 -0.95 14.13
C ARG A 69 -9.01 -0.41 13.34
N ARG A 70 -8.19 -1.38 12.93
CA ARG A 70 -7.25 -1.34 11.80
C ARG A 70 -5.92 -0.70 12.16
N ASP A 71 -5.12 -1.51 12.85
CA ASP A 71 -3.68 -1.59 12.64
C ASP A 71 -3.28 -1.20 11.19
N PRO A 72 -2.70 0.01 10.98
CA PRO A 72 -2.21 0.43 9.68
C PRO A 72 -0.95 -0.35 9.25
N GLY A 73 -0.36 -1.11 10.18
CA GLY A 73 0.94 -1.75 10.11
C GLY A 73 0.94 -3.24 9.78
N GLY A 74 -0.10 -4.00 10.16
CA GLY A 74 -0.01 -5.48 10.16
C GLY A 74 -1.13 -6.25 9.47
N ARG A 75 -2.20 -5.63 8.93
CA ARG A 75 -3.27 -6.35 8.20
C ARG A 75 -3.48 -5.95 6.74
N ARG A 76 -2.84 -4.89 6.26
CA ARG A 76 -2.86 -4.59 4.83
C ARG A 76 -1.87 -5.54 4.14
N ARG A 77 -2.42 -6.60 3.53
CA ARG A 77 -1.70 -7.62 2.73
C ARG A 77 -0.88 -7.02 1.58
N ASP A 78 -0.99 -5.72 1.34
CA ASP A 78 -0.25 -4.96 0.34
C ASP A 78 1.20 -4.65 0.77
N ARG A 79 1.56 -4.89 2.04
CA ARG A 79 2.95 -4.80 2.52
C ARG A 79 3.70 -6.11 2.25
N VAL A 80 4.16 -6.30 1.02
CA VAL A 80 5.23 -7.29 0.79
C VAL A 80 6.56 -6.60 1.03
N ALA A 81 7.07 -6.71 2.26
CA ALA A 81 8.47 -6.43 2.57
C ALA A 81 9.30 -7.65 2.16
N GLY A 82 9.79 -7.62 0.92
CA GLY A 82 10.57 -8.67 0.26
C GLY A 82 11.05 -8.14 -1.10
N PRO A 83 11.66 -8.95 -1.98
CA PRO A 83 11.97 -8.51 -3.34
C PRO A 83 10.66 -8.13 -4.05
N GLY A 84 10.36 -6.83 -4.09
CA GLY A 84 9.01 -6.33 -4.36
C GLY A 84 8.55 -6.68 -5.78
N LEU A 85 9.47 -6.63 -6.74
CA LEU A 85 9.17 -6.91 -8.15
C LEU A 85 8.82 -8.40 -8.41
N PRO A 86 9.62 -9.40 -8.00
CA PRO A 86 9.23 -10.81 -8.12
C PRO A 86 7.89 -11.15 -7.45
N CYS A 87 7.63 -10.62 -6.26
CA CYS A 87 6.36 -10.84 -5.57
C CYS A 87 5.19 -10.22 -6.33
N ALA A 88 5.35 -9.00 -6.84
CA ALA A 88 4.32 -8.34 -7.63
C ALA A 88 3.98 -9.09 -8.93
N VAL A 89 4.99 -9.69 -9.58
CA VAL A 89 4.76 -10.56 -10.75
C VAL A 89 3.90 -11.76 -10.37
N GLY A 90 4.16 -12.39 -9.21
CA GLY A 90 3.32 -13.48 -8.69
C GLY A 90 1.87 -13.06 -8.48
N VAL A 91 1.64 -11.90 -7.86
CA VAL A 91 0.29 -11.34 -7.65
C VAL A 91 -0.41 -11.07 -8.98
N ALA A 92 0.26 -10.42 -9.93
CA ALA A 92 -0.29 -10.13 -11.25
C ALA A 92 -0.60 -11.42 -12.05
N LEU A 93 0.24 -12.45 -11.92
CA LEU A 93 0.00 -13.75 -12.55
C LEU A 93 -1.18 -14.48 -11.93
N SER A 94 -1.35 -14.42 -10.60
CA SER A 94 -2.53 -14.97 -9.92
C SER A 94 -3.82 -14.32 -10.45
N ALA A 95 -3.84 -12.98 -10.49
CA ALA A 95 -4.95 -12.20 -11.03
C ALA A 95 -5.32 -12.66 -12.45
N LYS A 96 -4.32 -12.77 -13.32
CA LYS A 96 -4.53 -13.03 -14.75
C LYS A 96 -4.87 -14.49 -15.04
N ARG A 97 -4.22 -15.45 -14.39
CA ARG A 97 -4.27 -16.87 -14.78
C ARG A 97 -5.13 -17.73 -13.86
N LEU A 98 -5.24 -17.39 -12.58
CA LEU A 98 -5.96 -18.21 -11.60
C LEU A 98 -7.33 -17.59 -11.31
N GLU A 99 -7.34 -16.33 -10.88
CA GLU A 99 -8.53 -15.67 -10.36
C GLU A 99 -9.36 -14.99 -11.44
N ARG A 100 -8.74 -14.69 -12.60
CA ARG A 100 -9.34 -13.95 -13.72
C ARG A 100 -9.95 -12.61 -13.29
N LEU A 101 -9.29 -11.92 -12.37
CA LEU A 101 -9.70 -10.62 -11.85
C LEU A 101 -9.02 -9.50 -12.64
N ALA A 102 -9.72 -8.37 -12.77
CA ALA A 102 -9.30 -7.23 -13.58
C ALA A 102 -8.55 -6.14 -12.79
N TYR A 103 -8.09 -6.47 -11.58
CA TYR A 103 -7.27 -5.54 -10.79
C TYR A 103 -5.87 -5.39 -11.40
N ARG A 104 -5.20 -4.29 -11.07
CA ARG A 104 -3.84 -4.00 -11.48
C ARG A 104 -2.88 -4.12 -10.31
N THR A 105 -1.66 -4.57 -10.61
CA THR A 105 -0.55 -4.58 -9.66
C THR A 105 0.44 -3.49 -10.04
N TRP A 106 0.66 -2.55 -9.12
CA TRP A 106 1.58 -1.43 -9.24
C TRP A 106 2.80 -1.67 -8.36
N VAL A 107 3.99 -1.43 -8.89
CA VAL A 107 5.25 -1.60 -8.14
C VAL A 107 6.04 -0.31 -8.20
N LEU A 108 6.39 0.22 -7.04
CA LEU A 108 7.37 1.28 -6.92
C LEU A 108 8.75 0.66 -6.67
N CYS A 109 9.55 0.59 -7.73
CA CYS A 109 10.97 0.28 -7.65
C CYS A 109 11.76 1.59 -7.57
N GLY A 110 13.01 1.53 -7.14
CA GLY A 110 13.92 2.62 -7.43
C GLY A 110 15.25 2.14 -7.99
N ASP A 111 16.03 3.10 -8.45
CA ASP A 111 17.07 2.87 -9.47
C ASP A 111 18.11 1.81 -9.09
N SER A 112 18.54 1.79 -7.83
CA SER A 112 19.50 0.81 -7.28
C SER A 112 19.04 -0.65 -7.33
N GLU A 113 17.73 -0.93 -7.39
CA GLU A 113 17.18 -2.30 -7.47
C GLU A 113 17.06 -2.80 -8.91
N MET A 114 17.22 -1.91 -9.90
CA MET A 114 17.11 -2.22 -11.32
C MET A 114 18.47 -2.33 -12.02
N ALA A 115 19.56 -2.17 -11.26
CA ALA A 115 20.94 -2.26 -11.72
C ALA A 115 21.44 -3.71 -11.78
#